data_AF-A0A1R2BBM9-F1
#
_entry.id   AF-A0A1R2BBM9-F1
#
_cell.length_a   1.000
_cell.length_b   1.000
_cell.length_c   1.000
_cell.angle_alpha   90.00
_cell.angle_beta   90.00
_cell.angle_gamma   90.00
#
_symmetry.space_group_name_H-M   'P 1'
#
loop_
_entity.id
_entity.type
_entity.pdbx_description
1 polymer ?
#
loop_
_entity_poly.entity_id
_entity_poly.type
_entity_poly.pdbx_seq_one_letter_code
_entity_poly.pdbx_strand_id
1 'polypeptide(L)'
;MEEESIYNLIPKEYVPPPKPKMYKSKYPPSAPPTYSTFGLATTSKVCSNMAGDYTNFDGAHAYKAQSAHFGKPIGAVKPTPTSFIKKGAGTMILSDPKKFNYKTTEIKPPVPKKDEAPIHGLKTDKNFIVSNAVEIILKPAKRIPEENDPLKKKNYGKVPEYLEKIKNNIEEEYTTLRQLKEEQQAEEEKMKYLMSTEEIVELKEGLKKKWEAVNKEYQMITHIRKPDTQGLKRRKENCERELAQIEKDMALLDKPFVFVDTTA
;
A
#
# COMPACT_ATOMS: atom_id res chain seq x y z
N MET A 1 2.05 -31.59 46.70
CA MET A 1 2.67 -31.23 47.98
C MET A 1 4.08 -31.74 47.86
N GLU A 2 5.01 -30.89 47.40
CA GLU A 2 6.41 -31.28 47.30
C GLU A 2 6.91 -31.48 48.73
N GLU A 3 7.39 -32.68 49.05
CA GLU A 3 7.93 -33.01 50.37
C GLU A 3 9.08 -32.03 50.67
N GLU A 4 9.01 -31.37 51.82
CA GLU A 4 9.99 -30.36 52.24
C GLU A 4 11.38 -31.01 52.32
N SER A 5 12.20 -30.74 51.31
CA SER A 5 13.54 -31.29 51.17
C SER A 5 14.57 -30.18 51.29
N ILE A 6 15.61 -30.42 52.10
CA ILE A 6 16.71 -29.47 52.30
C ILE A 6 17.41 -29.09 50.99
N TYR A 7 17.33 -29.96 49.98
CA TYR A 7 17.86 -29.73 48.63
C TYR A 7 17.03 -28.73 47.79
N ASN A 8 15.81 -28.39 48.22
CA ASN A 8 14.93 -27.41 47.56
C ASN A 8 14.98 -26.01 48.22
N LEU A 9 15.83 -25.81 49.23
CA LEU A 9 15.97 -24.54 49.97
C LEU A 9 16.48 -23.40 49.09
N ILE A 10 17.35 -23.71 48.12
CA ILE A 10 17.85 -22.75 47.12
C ILE A 10 17.15 -23.05 45.79
N PRO A 11 16.32 -22.13 45.26
CA PRO A 11 15.69 -22.35 43.97
C PRO A 11 16.77 -22.52 42.90
N LYS A 12 16.59 -23.51 42.02
CA LYS A 12 17.49 -23.71 40.88
C LYS A 12 17.50 -22.43 40.05
N GLU A 13 18.70 -21.95 39.72
CA GLU A 13 18.88 -20.76 38.89
C GLU A 13 18.21 -20.98 37.53
N TYR A 14 17.11 -20.27 37.29
CA TYR A 14 16.41 -20.33 36.01
C TYR A 14 17.21 -19.52 35.00
N VAL A 15 17.88 -20.22 34.08
CA VAL A 15 18.54 -19.58 32.93
C VAL A 15 17.48 -19.36 31.85
N PRO A 16 17.05 -18.11 31.58
CA PRO A 16 16.08 -17.86 30.54
C PRO A 16 16.67 -18.30 29.19
N PRO A 17 15.91 -19.04 28.35
CA PRO A 17 16.41 -19.44 27.04
C PRO A 17 16.72 -18.20 26.20
N PRO A 18 17.80 -18.23 25.38
CA PRO A 18 18.14 -17.09 24.52
C PRO A 18 17.01 -16.81 23.54
N LYS A 19 16.69 -15.52 23.34
CA LYS A 19 15.65 -15.10 22.40
C LYS A 19 15.98 -15.61 20.98
N PRO A 20 15.00 -16.13 20.22
CA PRO A 20 15.23 -16.54 18.85
C PRO A 20 15.71 -15.35 18.00
N LYS A 21 16.52 -15.62 16.97
CA LYS A 21 16.94 -14.59 16.02
C LYS A 21 15.71 -13.98 15.35
N MET A 22 15.69 -12.66 15.23
CA MET A 22 14.65 -11.95 14.49
C MET A 22 14.58 -12.45 13.05
N TYR A 23 13.37 -12.77 12.58
CA TYR A 23 13.13 -13.16 11.18
C TYR A 23 13.58 -12.04 10.25
N LYS A 24 14.38 -12.37 9.23
CA LYS A 24 14.74 -11.48 8.13
C LYS A 24 14.11 -12.03 6.85
N SER A 25 13.33 -11.20 6.17
CA SER A 25 12.74 -11.56 4.88
C SER A 25 13.83 -11.92 3.86
N LYS A 26 13.50 -12.85 2.96
CA LYS A 26 14.34 -13.15 1.78
C LYS A 26 14.47 -11.94 0.86
N TYR A 27 13.49 -11.04 0.89
CA TYR A 27 13.41 -9.85 0.04
C TYR A 27 14.01 -8.63 0.74
N PRO A 28 14.77 -7.78 0.00
CA PRO A 28 15.37 -6.58 0.57
C PRO A 28 14.29 -5.52 0.85
N PRO A 29 14.36 -4.82 2.00
CA PRO A 29 13.36 -3.82 2.38
C PRO A 29 13.40 -2.56 1.50
N SER A 30 14.48 -2.35 0.75
CA SER A 30 14.65 -1.23 -0.17
C SER A 30 14.13 -1.51 -1.60
N ALA A 31 13.55 -2.70 -1.86
CA ALA A 31 13.00 -3.01 -3.17
C ALA A 31 11.80 -2.10 -3.48
N PRO A 32 11.75 -1.46 -4.67
CA PRO A 32 10.56 -0.72 -5.08
C PRO A 32 9.38 -1.67 -5.30
N PRO A 33 8.12 -1.21 -5.16
CA PRO A 33 6.94 -2.07 -5.34
C PRO A 33 6.86 -2.62 -6.77
N THR A 34 6.37 -3.86 -6.90
CA THR A 34 6.23 -4.57 -8.18
C THR A 34 5.29 -3.81 -9.13
N TYR A 35 5.72 -3.62 -10.39
CA TYR A 35 4.98 -2.84 -11.40
C TYR A 35 4.63 -1.39 -10.98
N SER A 36 5.37 -0.77 -10.08
CA SER A 36 5.11 0.61 -9.70
C SER A 36 5.51 1.59 -10.81
N THR A 37 4.60 2.48 -11.19
CA THR A 37 4.87 3.65 -12.05
C THR A 37 5.39 4.86 -11.27
N PHE A 38 5.33 4.82 -9.94
CA PHE A 38 5.78 5.89 -9.06
C PHE A 38 7.31 5.91 -8.92
N GLY A 39 7.88 7.11 -8.82
CA GLY A 39 9.32 7.32 -8.57
C GLY A 39 10.23 7.13 -9.78
N LEU A 40 9.66 7.04 -10.99
CA LEU A 40 10.39 6.89 -12.26
C LEU A 40 10.75 8.21 -12.94
N ALA A 41 10.45 9.34 -12.29
CA ALA A 41 10.81 10.66 -12.78
C ALA A 41 12.30 10.68 -13.13
N THR A 42 12.63 11.14 -14.34
CA THR A 42 14.00 11.20 -14.90
C THR A 42 14.64 9.88 -15.36
N THR A 43 13.89 8.77 -15.39
CA THR A 43 14.35 7.51 -16.00
C THR A 43 13.67 7.25 -17.35
N SER A 44 14.33 6.54 -18.27
CA SER A 44 13.75 6.15 -19.56
C SER A 44 12.79 4.95 -19.48
N LYS A 45 12.45 4.48 -18.27
CA LYS A 45 11.64 3.27 -18.03
C LYS A 45 10.22 3.64 -17.60
N VAL A 46 9.24 2.86 -18.05
CA VAL A 46 7.80 3.10 -17.81
C VAL A 46 7.32 2.49 -16.49
N CYS A 47 7.87 1.35 -16.07
CA CYS A 47 7.51 0.65 -14.83
C CYS A 47 8.74 0.20 -14.04
N SER A 48 8.67 0.24 -12.71
CA SER A 48 9.69 -0.26 -11.78
C SER A 48 9.36 -1.68 -11.29
N ASN A 49 10.39 -2.45 -10.94
CA ASN A 49 10.28 -3.81 -10.37
C ASN A 49 9.35 -4.75 -11.19
N MET A 50 9.53 -4.80 -12.51
CA MET A 50 8.84 -5.74 -13.39
C MET A 50 9.19 -7.17 -12.96
N ALA A 51 8.18 -8.04 -12.79
CA ALA A 51 8.32 -9.42 -12.32
C ALA A 51 8.86 -9.63 -10.89
N GLY A 52 8.86 -8.60 -10.03
CA GLY A 52 9.24 -8.75 -8.61
C GLY A 52 10.75 -8.98 -8.40
N ASP A 53 11.54 -8.73 -9.43
CA ASP A 53 12.97 -8.96 -9.42
C ASP A 53 13.72 -7.78 -8.80
N TYR A 54 14.19 -7.98 -7.58
CA TYR A 54 15.04 -7.02 -6.87
C TYR A 54 16.53 -7.14 -7.25
N THR A 55 16.90 -8.16 -8.02
CA THR A 55 18.28 -8.45 -8.43
C THR A 55 18.57 -8.10 -9.88
N ASN A 56 17.57 -8.15 -10.76
CA ASN A 56 17.81 -7.98 -12.19
C ASN A 56 17.74 -6.53 -12.66
N PHE A 57 18.93 -5.94 -12.76
CA PHE A 57 19.25 -4.90 -13.71
C PHE A 57 19.27 -5.51 -15.13
N ASP A 58 18.12 -5.59 -15.79
CA ASP A 58 18.00 -6.13 -17.15
C ASP A 58 18.00 -5.03 -18.24
N GLY A 59 18.75 -3.95 -18.05
CA GLY A 59 18.82 -2.89 -19.06
C GLY A 59 20.03 -1.98 -18.90
N ALA A 60 20.37 -1.22 -19.95
CA ALA A 60 21.59 -0.41 -20.00
C ALA A 60 21.66 0.76 -18.97
N HIS A 61 20.57 1.06 -18.26
CA HIS A 61 20.47 2.21 -17.33
C HIS A 61 19.85 1.82 -15.98
N ALA A 62 20.39 2.41 -14.91
CA ALA A 62 19.93 2.20 -13.54
C ALA A 62 18.64 2.97 -13.24
N TYR A 63 17.83 2.45 -12.32
CA TYR A 63 16.56 3.06 -11.90
C TYR A 63 16.71 4.37 -11.11
N LYS A 64 17.94 4.76 -10.72
CA LYS A 64 18.21 5.99 -9.98
C LYS A 64 19.34 6.77 -10.65
N ALA A 65 19.05 7.98 -11.10
CA ALA A 65 20.06 8.93 -11.56
C ALA A 65 20.50 9.82 -10.39
N GLN A 66 21.80 9.88 -10.08
CA GLN A 66 22.29 10.55 -8.87
C GLN A 66 22.12 12.08 -8.87
N SER A 67 22.01 12.72 -10.04
CA SER A 67 22.05 14.18 -10.15
C SER A 67 21.14 14.72 -11.27
N ALA A 68 19.99 14.07 -11.50
CA ALA A 68 19.08 14.44 -12.60
C ALA A 68 18.26 15.70 -12.34
N HIS A 69 17.88 15.98 -11.08
CA HIS A 69 17.03 17.12 -10.75
C HIS A 69 17.80 18.45 -10.67
N PHE A 70 18.84 18.49 -9.84
CA PHE A 70 19.57 19.73 -9.53
C PHE A 70 20.96 19.78 -10.15
N GLY A 71 21.30 18.81 -11.00
CA GLY A 71 22.65 18.68 -11.52
C GLY A 71 23.66 18.31 -10.43
N LYS A 72 24.95 18.39 -10.77
CA LYS A 72 26.04 18.22 -9.82
C LYS A 72 26.26 19.52 -9.03
N PRO A 73 26.79 19.47 -7.79
CA PRO A 73 27.03 20.66 -6.99
C PRO A 73 27.96 21.65 -7.72
N ILE A 74 27.78 22.94 -7.44
CA ILE A 74 28.59 24.01 -8.03
C ILE A 74 30.07 23.73 -7.80
N GLY A 75 30.84 23.75 -8.88
CA GLY A 75 32.28 23.49 -8.86
C GLY A 75 32.71 22.03 -8.95
N ALA A 76 31.79 21.06 -8.97
CA ALA A 76 32.13 19.65 -9.22
C ALA A 76 32.42 19.34 -10.70
N VAL A 77 31.92 20.17 -11.63
CA VAL A 77 32.17 20.06 -13.07
C VAL A 77 33.13 21.18 -13.49
N LYS A 78 34.33 21.20 -12.89
CA LYS A 78 35.40 22.09 -13.33
C LYS A 78 36.29 21.33 -14.32
N PRO A 79 36.65 21.92 -15.47
CA PRO A 79 37.60 21.30 -16.38
C PRO A 79 38.95 21.21 -15.67
N THR A 80 39.44 19.99 -15.45
CA THR A 80 40.81 19.77 -14.99
C THR A 80 41.71 19.58 -16.22
N PRO A 81 43.00 19.96 -16.16
CA PRO A 81 43.93 19.76 -17.29
C PRO A 81 44.10 18.28 -17.68
N THR A 82 43.64 17.36 -16.82
CA THR A 82 43.60 15.91 -17.05
C THR A 82 42.30 15.41 -17.66
N SER A 83 41.20 16.18 -17.63
CA SER A 83 39.85 15.77 -18.06
C SER A 83 39.53 16.16 -19.50
N PHE A 84 40.46 15.96 -20.44
CA PHE A 84 40.21 16.15 -21.86
C PHE A 84 39.80 14.83 -22.53
N ILE A 85 39.03 14.94 -23.62
CA ILE A 85 38.56 13.79 -24.40
C ILE A 85 39.76 13.15 -25.10
N LYS A 86 39.98 11.85 -24.88
CA LYS A 86 41.04 11.07 -25.54
C LYS A 86 40.52 10.43 -26.82
N LYS A 87 41.43 10.03 -27.73
CA LYS A 87 41.08 9.29 -28.95
C LYS A 87 40.31 8.00 -28.58
N GLY A 88 39.13 7.81 -29.15
CA GLY A 88 38.26 6.66 -28.84
C GLY A 88 37.39 6.82 -27.58
N ALA A 89 37.43 7.98 -26.91
CA ALA A 89 36.48 8.26 -25.85
C ALA A 89 35.08 8.47 -26.46
N GLY A 90 34.08 7.75 -25.95
CA GLY A 90 32.68 7.84 -26.42
C GLY A 90 32.33 6.89 -27.58
N THR A 91 33.27 6.11 -28.11
CA THR A 91 32.95 5.05 -29.08
C THR A 91 32.40 3.83 -28.35
N MET A 92 31.30 3.25 -28.84
CA MET A 92 30.75 1.99 -28.32
C MET A 92 31.75 0.85 -28.55
N ILE A 93 32.27 0.27 -27.46
CA ILE A 93 33.12 -0.92 -27.52
C ILE A 93 32.18 -2.12 -27.56
N LEU A 94 32.17 -2.82 -28.69
CA LEU A 94 31.47 -4.10 -28.79
C LEU A 94 32.23 -5.13 -27.95
N SER A 95 31.49 -5.98 -27.23
CA SER A 95 32.07 -7.13 -26.56
C SER A 95 32.69 -8.10 -27.56
N ASP A 96 33.66 -8.89 -27.12
CA ASP A 96 34.26 -9.94 -27.95
C ASP A 96 33.17 -10.85 -28.57
N PRO A 97 33.36 -11.30 -29.82
CA PRO A 97 32.37 -12.09 -30.53
C PRO A 97 32.13 -13.41 -29.80
N LYS A 98 30.94 -13.56 -29.20
CA LYS A 98 30.49 -14.80 -28.58
C LYS A 98 29.55 -15.54 -29.53
N LYS A 99 29.68 -16.87 -29.61
CA LYS A 99 28.73 -17.70 -30.35
C LYS A 99 27.32 -17.50 -29.78
N PHE A 100 26.40 -17.09 -30.64
CA PHE A 100 25.00 -16.90 -30.29
C PHE A 100 24.37 -18.25 -29.90
N ASN A 101 23.60 -18.27 -28.81
CA ASN A 101 22.91 -19.48 -28.34
C ASN A 101 21.42 -19.17 -28.14
N TYR A 102 20.55 -19.91 -28.83
CA TYR A 102 19.10 -19.77 -28.69
C TYR A 102 18.68 -20.38 -27.34
N LYS A 103 17.97 -19.62 -26.49
CA LYS A 103 17.46 -20.12 -25.18
C LYS A 103 16.27 -21.08 -25.32
N THR A 104 15.71 -21.22 -26.52
CA THR A 104 14.48 -21.98 -26.77
C THR A 104 14.80 -23.45 -27.02
N THR A 105 14.23 -24.33 -26.20
CA THR A 105 14.35 -25.80 -26.29
C THR A 105 13.55 -26.40 -27.45
N GLU A 106 12.58 -25.66 -28.00
CA GLU A 106 11.76 -26.07 -29.14
C GLU A 106 12.45 -25.72 -30.46
N ILE A 107 13.45 -26.51 -30.81
CA ILE A 107 14.03 -26.52 -32.15
C ILE A 107 13.23 -27.53 -32.97
N LYS A 108 12.89 -27.19 -34.23
CA LYS A 108 12.30 -28.17 -35.16
C LYS A 108 13.20 -29.42 -35.18
N PRO A 109 12.64 -30.65 -35.19
CA PRO A 109 13.45 -31.85 -35.21
C PRO A 109 14.41 -31.81 -36.41
N PRO A 110 15.64 -32.35 -36.27
CA PRO A 110 16.58 -32.39 -37.38
C PRO A 110 15.99 -33.16 -38.55
N VAL A 111 16.35 -32.74 -39.76
CA VAL A 111 15.95 -33.46 -40.98
C VAL A 111 16.50 -34.89 -40.90
N PRO A 112 15.70 -35.93 -41.23
CA PRO A 112 16.18 -37.31 -41.27
C PRO A 112 17.46 -37.44 -42.11
N LYS A 113 18.40 -38.25 -41.64
CA LYS A 113 19.67 -38.45 -42.34
C LYS A 113 19.46 -39.34 -43.57
N LYS A 114 20.35 -39.24 -44.56
CA LYS A 114 20.29 -40.06 -45.78
C LYS A 114 20.28 -41.58 -45.49
N ASP A 115 20.95 -41.99 -44.42
CA ASP A 115 21.07 -43.40 -44.02
C ASP A 115 19.91 -43.89 -43.14
N GLU A 116 19.02 -42.99 -42.73
CA GLU A 116 17.83 -43.30 -41.94
C GLU A 116 16.67 -43.62 -42.88
N ALA A 117 16.36 -44.92 -43.03
CA ALA A 117 15.23 -45.35 -43.83
C ALA A 117 13.92 -44.84 -43.18
N PRO A 118 13.02 -44.19 -43.94
CA PRO A 118 11.71 -43.80 -43.41
C PRO A 118 10.97 -45.03 -42.89
N ILE A 119 10.12 -44.85 -41.88
CA ILE A 119 9.28 -45.92 -41.35
C ILE A 119 8.26 -46.29 -42.43
N HIS A 120 8.55 -47.34 -43.20
CA HIS A 120 7.68 -47.85 -44.25
C HIS A 120 6.93 -49.08 -43.77
N GLY A 121 5.69 -49.24 -44.24
CA GLY A 121 4.96 -50.50 -44.09
C GLY A 121 4.40 -50.77 -42.69
N LEU A 122 4.03 -49.71 -41.94
CA LEU A 122 3.15 -49.83 -40.77
C LEU A 122 1.78 -50.37 -41.21
N LYS A 123 1.71 -51.68 -41.42
CA LYS A 123 0.47 -52.41 -41.64
C LYS A 123 -0.02 -52.81 -40.27
N THR A 124 -1.24 -52.38 -39.94
CA THR A 124 -1.92 -52.91 -38.76
C THR A 124 -2.56 -54.23 -39.16
N ASP A 125 -2.44 -55.27 -38.32
CA ASP A 125 -3.17 -56.54 -38.49
C ASP A 125 -4.67 -56.40 -38.21
N LYS A 126 -5.16 -55.15 -38.09
CA LYS A 126 -6.53 -54.83 -37.77
C LYS A 126 -7.41 -55.13 -38.98
N ASN A 127 -8.35 -56.04 -38.82
CA ASN A 127 -9.40 -56.25 -39.82
C ASN A 127 -10.41 -55.10 -39.76
N PHE A 128 -10.24 -54.12 -40.64
CA PHE A 128 -11.09 -52.93 -40.70
C PHE A 128 -12.56 -53.25 -41.01
N ILE A 129 -12.86 -54.34 -41.71
CA ILE A 129 -14.24 -54.74 -42.02
C ILE A 129 -14.96 -55.12 -40.72
N VAL A 130 -14.32 -55.97 -39.90
CA VAL A 130 -14.87 -56.43 -38.62
C VAL A 130 -14.92 -55.29 -37.61
N SER A 131 -13.85 -54.48 -37.51
CA SER A 131 -13.82 -53.34 -36.57
C SER A 131 -14.89 -52.30 -36.89
N ASN A 132 -15.06 -51.93 -38.16
CA ASN A 132 -16.05 -50.94 -38.54
C ASN A 132 -17.47 -51.46 -38.29
N ALA A 133 -17.71 -52.75 -38.53
CA ALA A 133 -18.99 -53.39 -38.24
C ALA A 133 -19.29 -53.35 -36.73
N VAL A 134 -18.34 -53.73 -35.88
CA VAL A 134 -18.50 -53.69 -34.41
C VAL A 134 -18.71 -52.25 -33.92
N GLU A 135 -17.93 -51.29 -34.41
CA GLU A 135 -18.05 -49.88 -34.03
C GLU A 135 -19.42 -49.30 -34.39
N ILE A 136 -20.00 -49.67 -35.54
CA ILE A 136 -21.34 -49.22 -35.93
C ILE A 136 -22.42 -49.88 -35.08
N ILE A 137 -22.32 -51.20 -34.84
CA ILE A 137 -23.31 -51.96 -34.06
C ILE A 137 -23.36 -51.48 -32.61
N LEU A 138 -22.19 -51.22 -32.00
CA LEU A 138 -22.10 -50.77 -30.61
C LEU A 138 -22.37 -49.27 -30.43
N LYS A 139 -22.49 -48.51 -31.52
CA LYS A 139 -22.70 -47.06 -31.43
C LYS A 139 -24.11 -46.79 -30.89
N PRO A 140 -24.26 -46.09 -29.76
CA PRO A 140 -25.58 -45.69 -29.31
C PRO A 140 -26.22 -44.74 -30.33
N ALA A 141 -27.54 -44.83 -30.47
CA ALA A 141 -28.29 -43.89 -31.31
C ALA A 141 -28.00 -42.45 -30.88
N LYS A 142 -27.77 -41.56 -31.85
CA LYS A 142 -27.61 -40.13 -31.58
C LYS A 142 -28.90 -39.63 -30.94
N ARG A 143 -28.84 -39.18 -29.69
CA ARG A 143 -29.98 -38.54 -29.02
C ARG A 143 -30.18 -37.16 -29.63
N ILE A 144 -31.36 -36.93 -30.19
CA ILE A 144 -31.80 -35.59 -30.56
C ILE A 144 -32.01 -34.84 -29.23
N PRO A 145 -31.41 -33.66 -29.02
CA PRO A 145 -31.66 -32.90 -27.81
C PRO A 145 -33.15 -32.56 -27.74
N GLU A 146 -33.82 -33.07 -26.71
CA GLU A 146 -35.22 -32.74 -26.44
C GLU A 146 -35.32 -31.26 -26.01
N GLU A 147 -36.35 -30.57 -26.50
CA GLU A 147 -36.63 -29.20 -26.10
C GLU A 147 -37.06 -29.16 -24.63
N ASN A 148 -36.20 -28.63 -23.78
CA ASN A 148 -36.45 -28.56 -22.34
C ASN A 148 -37.50 -27.48 -22.03
N ASP A 149 -38.71 -27.91 -21.68
CA ASP A 149 -39.77 -27.01 -21.21
C ASP A 149 -39.33 -26.28 -19.92
N PRO A 150 -39.16 -24.94 -19.95
CA PRO A 150 -38.68 -24.18 -18.81
C PRO A 150 -39.65 -24.17 -17.62
N LEU A 151 -40.92 -24.57 -17.82
CA LEU A 151 -41.95 -24.63 -16.79
C LEU A 151 -41.86 -25.90 -15.93
N LYS A 152 -41.24 -26.96 -16.43
CA LYS A 152 -41.10 -28.25 -15.73
C LYS A 152 -39.90 -28.32 -14.78
N LYS A 153 -39.34 -27.17 -14.41
CA LYS A 153 -38.23 -27.11 -13.43
C LYS A 153 -38.75 -27.56 -12.06
N LYS A 154 -37.99 -28.44 -11.39
CA LYS A 154 -38.33 -28.99 -10.06
C LYS A 154 -38.58 -27.91 -8.99
N ASN A 155 -37.94 -26.75 -9.15
CA ASN A 155 -37.98 -25.64 -8.21
C ASN A 155 -38.82 -24.46 -8.74
N TYR A 156 -39.66 -24.68 -9.75
CA TYR A 156 -40.55 -23.64 -10.26
C TYR A 156 -41.50 -23.18 -9.12
N GLY A 157 -41.57 -21.86 -8.90
CA GLY A 157 -42.37 -21.28 -7.82
C GLY A 157 -41.79 -21.41 -6.41
N LYS A 158 -40.60 -22.01 -6.22
CA LYS A 158 -39.91 -22.06 -4.93
C LYS A 158 -38.84 -20.98 -4.84
N VAL A 159 -38.73 -20.34 -3.68
CA VAL A 159 -37.64 -19.39 -3.39
C VAL A 159 -36.33 -20.20 -3.28
N PRO A 160 -35.27 -19.81 -4.01
CA PRO A 160 -33.97 -20.46 -3.88
C PRO A 160 -33.35 -20.30 -2.48
N GLU A 161 -32.76 -21.38 -1.97
CA GLU A 161 -32.13 -21.45 -0.63
C GLU A 161 -31.07 -20.35 -0.40
N TYR A 162 -30.33 -19.96 -1.43
CA TYR A 162 -29.32 -18.92 -1.31
C TYR A 162 -29.89 -17.55 -0.93
N LEU A 163 -31.15 -17.25 -1.27
CA LEU A 163 -31.78 -15.99 -0.91
C LEU A 163 -32.11 -15.91 0.58
N GLU A 164 -32.45 -17.03 1.22
CA GLU A 164 -32.65 -17.10 2.67
C GLU A 164 -31.32 -16.86 3.40
N LYS A 165 -30.23 -17.46 2.92
CA LYS A 165 -28.89 -17.19 3.44
C LYS A 165 -28.50 -15.71 3.32
N ILE A 166 -28.82 -15.06 2.20
CA ILE A 166 -28.52 -13.63 2.00
C ILE A 166 -29.32 -12.77 2.99
N LYS A 167 -30.59 -13.08 3.24
CA LYS A 167 -31.40 -12.34 4.22
C LYS A 167 -30.81 -12.44 5.62
N ASN A 168 -30.43 -13.63 6.06
CA ASN A 168 -29.82 -13.83 7.37
C ASN A 168 -28.51 -13.05 7.51
N ASN A 169 -27.64 -13.09 6.49
CA ASN A 169 -26.41 -12.31 6.49
C ASN A 169 -26.67 -10.79 6.62
N ILE A 170 -27.65 -10.28 5.87
CA ILE A 170 -28.02 -8.86 5.91
C ILE A 170 -28.53 -8.47 7.31
N GLU A 171 -29.36 -9.32 7.92
CA GLU A 171 -29.87 -9.09 9.28
C GLU A 171 -28.74 -9.08 10.31
N GLU A 172 -27.81 -10.05 10.23
CA GLU A 172 -26.62 -10.10 11.08
C GLU A 172 -25.75 -8.84 10.91
N GLU A 173 -25.49 -8.40 9.67
CA GLU A 173 -24.76 -7.15 9.40
C GLU A 173 -25.45 -5.92 9.99
N TYR A 174 -26.77 -5.79 9.84
CA TYR A 174 -27.50 -4.69 10.46
C TYR A 174 -27.41 -4.68 11.98
N THR A 175 -27.45 -5.86 12.63
CA THR A 175 -27.33 -5.94 14.09
C THR A 175 -25.94 -5.51 14.57
N THR A 176 -24.88 -5.97 13.90
CA THR A 176 -23.50 -5.62 14.25
C THR A 176 -23.21 -4.13 14.03
N LEU A 177 -23.65 -3.55 12.91
CA LEU A 177 -23.51 -2.12 12.65
C LEU A 177 -24.24 -1.26 13.68
N ARG A 178 -25.41 -1.72 14.13
CA ARG A 178 -26.18 -1.02 15.17
C ARG A 178 -25.43 -1.01 16.51
N GLN A 179 -24.89 -2.15 16.92
CA GLN A 179 -24.12 -2.26 18.17
C GLN A 179 -22.87 -1.39 18.14
N LEU A 180 -22.09 -1.47 17.04
CA LEU A 180 -20.88 -0.66 16.88
C LEU A 180 -21.17 0.84 16.95
N LYS A 181 -22.28 1.28 16.34
CA LYS A 181 -22.68 2.69 16.40
C LYS A 181 -23.07 3.13 17.80
N GLU A 182 -23.78 2.28 18.54
CA GLU A 182 -24.17 2.55 19.94
C GLU A 182 -22.95 2.61 20.86
N GLU A 183 -21.99 1.70 20.69
CA GLU A 183 -20.71 1.72 21.40
C GLU A 183 -19.90 2.99 21.11
N GLN A 184 -19.78 3.37 19.83
CA GLN A 184 -19.11 4.62 19.43
C GLN A 184 -19.77 5.85 20.06
N GLN A 185 -21.10 5.92 20.03
CA GLN A 185 -21.84 7.03 20.65
C GLN A 185 -21.61 7.06 22.17
N ALA A 186 -21.64 5.91 22.83
CA ALA A 186 -21.39 5.82 24.26
C ALA A 186 -19.93 6.19 24.63
N GLU A 187 -18.95 5.85 23.78
CA GLU A 187 -17.57 6.29 23.95
C GLU A 187 -17.44 7.80 23.75
N GLU A 188 -18.02 8.37 22.68
CA GLU A 188 -18.03 9.81 22.43
C GLU A 188 -18.72 10.60 23.56
N GLU A 189 -19.79 10.06 24.15
CA GLU A 189 -20.47 10.65 25.30
C GLU A 189 -19.61 10.58 26.57
N LYS A 190 -18.87 9.48 26.78
CA LYS A 190 -17.93 9.35 27.91
C LYS A 190 -16.71 10.26 27.80
N MET A 191 -16.26 10.57 26.57
CA MET A 191 -15.12 11.46 26.32
C MET A 191 -15.46 12.95 26.49
N LYS A 192 -16.75 13.30 26.51
CA LYS A 192 -17.22 14.68 26.71
C LYS A 192 -17.55 14.89 28.18
N TYR A 193 -16.83 15.78 28.86
CA TYR A 193 -17.17 16.20 30.21
C TYR A 193 -17.63 17.66 30.25
N LEU A 194 -18.50 17.96 31.22
CA LEU A 194 -18.95 19.32 31.51
C LEU A 194 -17.89 20.03 32.35
N MET A 195 -17.40 21.17 31.87
CA MET A 195 -16.44 21.98 32.62
C MET A 195 -17.10 22.58 33.86
N SER A 196 -16.39 22.60 34.99
CA SER A 196 -16.91 23.21 36.21
C SER A 196 -16.99 24.73 36.07
N THR A 197 -17.89 25.36 36.85
CA THR A 197 -18.04 26.83 36.83
C THR A 197 -16.79 27.54 37.34
N GLU A 198 -16.02 26.92 38.25
CA GLU A 198 -14.78 27.46 38.80
C GLU A 198 -13.68 27.52 37.74
N GLU A 199 -13.49 26.42 36.99
CA GLU A 199 -12.53 26.36 35.88
C GLU A 199 -12.87 27.37 34.77
N ILE A 200 -14.16 27.55 34.44
CA ILE A 200 -14.59 28.55 33.47
C ILE A 200 -14.20 29.97 33.91
N VAL A 201 -14.35 30.29 35.19
CA VAL A 201 -13.98 31.60 35.74
C VAL A 201 -12.47 31.82 35.66
N GLU A 202 -11.67 30.84 36.07
CA GLU A 202 -10.20 30.91 35.98
C GLU A 202 -9.73 31.11 34.52
N LEU A 203 -10.32 30.37 33.58
CA LEU A 203 -9.99 30.45 32.17
C LEU A 203 -10.36 31.83 31.59
N LYS A 204 -11.53 32.38 31.97
CA LYS A 204 -11.92 33.75 31.62
C LYS A 204 -10.96 34.80 32.16
N GLU A 205 -10.51 34.67 33.40
CA GLU A 205 -9.50 35.56 33.97
C GLU A 205 -8.17 35.47 33.23
N GLY A 206 -7.73 34.27 32.86
CA GLY A 206 -6.54 34.03 32.04
C GLY A 206 -6.64 34.71 30.66
N LEU A 207 -7.76 34.53 29.96
CA LEU A 207 -8.02 35.19 28.68
C LEU A 207 -8.07 36.71 28.80
N LYS A 208 -8.67 37.24 29.87
CA LYS A 208 -8.73 38.67 30.13
C LYS A 208 -7.32 39.27 30.34
N LYS A 209 -6.48 38.62 31.16
CA LYS A 209 -5.07 39.03 31.35
C LYS A 209 -4.30 39.02 30.03
N LYS A 210 -4.50 37.99 29.19
CA LYS A 210 -3.88 37.90 27.87
C LYS A 210 -4.38 39.01 26.94
N TRP A 211 -5.68 39.29 26.93
CA TRP A 211 -6.27 40.38 26.17
C TRP A 211 -5.69 41.73 26.58
N GLU A 212 -5.56 42.01 27.88
CA GLU A 212 -4.96 43.25 28.38
C GLU A 212 -3.50 43.42 27.92
N ALA A 213 -2.71 42.35 27.94
CA ALA A 213 -1.33 42.36 27.46
C ALA A 213 -1.24 42.65 25.94
N VAL A 214 -1.98 41.90 25.12
CA VAL A 214 -1.97 42.07 23.66
C VAL A 214 -2.58 43.42 23.25
N ASN A 215 -3.65 43.86 23.92
CA ASN A 215 -4.24 45.16 23.66
C ASN A 215 -3.28 46.29 24.03
N LYS A 216 -2.54 46.19 25.14
CA LYS A 216 -1.50 47.17 25.48
C LYS A 216 -0.43 47.27 24.37
N GLU A 217 0.02 46.14 23.83
CA GLU A 217 0.93 46.12 22.68
C GLU A 217 0.32 46.73 21.42
N TYR A 218 -0.94 46.42 21.14
CA TYR A 218 -1.70 46.99 20.03
C TYR A 218 -1.78 48.51 20.14
N GLN A 219 -2.16 49.06 21.30
CA GLN A 219 -2.27 50.50 21.54
C GLN A 219 -0.93 51.24 21.38
N MET A 220 0.19 50.58 21.71
CA MET A 220 1.52 51.15 21.45
C MET A 220 1.84 51.26 19.95
N ILE A 221 1.12 50.57 19.07
CA ILE A 221 1.36 50.57 17.62
C ILE A 221 0.28 51.37 16.87
N THR A 222 -0.94 51.48 17.39
CA THR A 222 -2.11 52.08 16.71
C THR A 222 -1.95 53.54 16.34
N HIS A 223 -1.17 54.32 17.09
CA HIS A 223 -0.93 55.74 16.83
C HIS A 223 -0.07 55.99 15.56
N ILE A 224 0.57 54.95 15.02
CA ILE A 224 1.40 55.03 13.81
C ILE A 224 0.50 54.97 12.56
N ARG A 225 0.15 56.15 12.02
CA ARG A 225 -0.80 56.30 10.90
C ARG A 225 -0.35 55.60 9.61
N LYS A 226 0.96 55.51 9.36
CA LYS A 226 1.55 54.79 8.22
C LYS A 226 2.65 53.87 8.74
N PRO A 227 2.46 52.54 8.72
CA PRO A 227 3.53 51.62 9.08
C PRO A 227 4.55 51.56 7.95
N ASP A 228 5.68 52.25 8.10
CA ASP A 228 6.70 52.38 7.06
C ASP A 228 7.53 51.11 6.85
N THR A 229 7.45 50.13 7.78
CA THR A 229 8.17 48.85 7.68
C THR A 229 7.21 47.66 7.67
N GLN A 230 7.52 46.65 6.85
CA GLN A 230 6.76 45.39 6.77
C GLN A 230 6.68 44.66 8.12
N GLY A 231 7.71 44.79 8.96
CA GLY A 231 7.72 44.20 10.31
C GLY A 231 6.67 44.81 11.23
N LEU A 232 6.50 46.14 11.18
CA LEU A 232 5.50 46.83 11.99
C LEU A 232 4.07 46.47 11.56
N LYS A 233 3.84 46.35 10.25
CA LYS A 233 2.57 45.87 9.69
C LYS A 233 2.24 44.46 10.19
N ARG A 234 3.20 43.52 10.14
CA ARG A 234 3.02 42.14 10.64
C ARG A 234 2.73 42.07 12.14
N ARG A 235 3.41 42.88 12.95
CA ARG A 235 3.15 42.94 14.40
C ARG A 235 1.72 43.40 14.67
N LYS A 236 1.26 44.43 13.96
CA LYS A 236 -0.12 44.93 14.07
C LYS A 236 -1.13 43.85 13.67
N GLU A 237 -0.95 43.21 12.50
CA GLU A 237 -1.82 42.14 12.01
C GLU A 237 -1.88 40.95 12.98
N ASN A 238 -0.75 40.59 13.61
CA ASN A 238 -0.72 39.55 14.63
C ASN A 238 -1.51 39.94 15.88
N CYS A 239 -1.35 41.17 16.38
CA CYS A 239 -2.12 41.67 17.52
C CYS A 239 -3.62 41.64 17.20
N GLU A 240 -4.04 42.10 16.03
CA GLU A 240 -5.45 42.10 15.60
C GLU A 240 -6.02 40.67 15.51
N ARG A 241 -5.24 39.74 14.95
CA ARG A 241 -5.62 38.32 14.86
C ARG A 241 -5.76 37.68 16.24
N GLU A 242 -4.83 37.95 17.16
CA GLU A 242 -4.87 37.42 18.52
C GLU A 242 -6.02 38.00 19.33
N LEU A 243 -6.29 39.31 19.21
CA LEU A 243 -7.45 39.94 19.87
C LEU A 243 -8.77 39.34 19.38
N ALA A 244 -8.94 39.19 18.06
CA ALA A 244 -10.14 38.58 17.47
C ALA A 244 -10.34 37.12 17.92
N GLN A 245 -9.25 36.36 18.06
CA GLN A 245 -9.31 34.99 18.57
C GLN A 245 -9.73 34.96 20.05
N ILE A 246 -9.13 35.81 20.89
CA ILE A 246 -9.47 35.88 22.32
C ILE A 246 -10.93 36.31 22.52
N GLU A 247 -11.43 37.26 21.73
CA GLU A 247 -12.84 37.68 21.77
C GLU A 247 -13.78 36.53 21.41
N LYS A 248 -13.44 35.74 20.39
CA LYS A 248 -14.19 34.55 20.00
C LYS A 248 -14.19 33.47 21.09
N ASP A 249 -13.05 33.24 21.72
CA ASP A 249 -12.88 32.25 22.79
C ASP A 249 -13.66 32.68 24.05
N MET A 250 -13.65 33.98 24.38
CA MET A 250 -14.43 34.53 25.48
C MET A 250 -15.94 34.38 25.24
N ALA A 251 -16.40 34.63 24.00
CA ALA A 251 -17.79 34.42 23.61
C ALA A 251 -18.23 32.93 23.69
N LEU A 252 -17.31 31.99 23.50
CA LEU A 252 -17.59 30.56 23.69
C LEU A 252 -17.78 30.20 25.16
N LEU A 253 -16.98 30.81 26.05
CA LEU A 253 -17.04 30.59 27.50
C LEU A 253 -18.18 31.35 28.19
N ASP A 254 -18.81 32.31 27.52
CA ASP A 254 -20.01 33.00 28.00
C ASP A 254 -21.30 32.17 27.86
N LYS A 255 -21.22 31.01 27.21
CA LYS A 255 -22.34 30.06 27.15
C LYS A 255 -22.60 29.41 28.52
N PRO A 256 -23.86 29.07 28.85
CA PRO A 256 -24.22 28.52 30.17
C PRO A 256 -23.63 27.13 30.44
N PHE A 257 -23.37 26.33 29.39
CA PHE A 257 -22.77 25.01 29.49
C PHE A 257 -21.68 24.84 28.44
N VAL A 258 -20.49 24.39 28.86
CA VAL A 258 -19.33 24.18 27.98
C VAL A 258 -18.87 22.73 28.14
N PHE A 259 -18.90 21.98 27.05
CA PHE A 259 -18.42 20.60 26.97
C PHE A 259 -17.02 20.58 26.36
N VAL A 260 -16.11 19.83 26.98
CA VAL A 260 -14.74 19.65 26.49
C VAL A 260 -14.57 18.23 26.01
N ASP A 261 -13.99 18.08 24.83
CA ASP A 261 -13.63 16.80 24.25
C ASP A 261 -12.14 16.52 24.54
N THR A 262 -11.82 15.39 25.17
CA THR A 262 -10.44 15.05 25.57
C THR A 262 -9.59 14.48 24.44
N THR A 263 -10.13 14.30 23.23
CA THR A 263 -9.45 13.58 22.14
C THR A 263 -8.69 14.46 21.14
N ALA A 264 -8.47 15.74 21.43
CA ALA A 264 -7.77 16.68 20.55
C ALA A 264 -6.28 16.82 20.84
#